data_AF-A0A1H7AUP9-F1
#
_entry.id   AF-A0A1H7AUP9-F1
#
_cell.length_a   1.000
_cell.length_b   1.000
_cell.length_c   1.000
_cell.angle_alpha   90.00
_cell.angle_beta   90.00
_cell.angle_gamma   90.00
#
_symmetry.space_group_name_H-M   'P 1'
#
loop_
_entity.id
_entity.type
_entity.pdbx_description
1 polymer ?
#
loop_
_entity_poly.entity_id
_entity_poly.type
_entity_poly.pdbx_seq_one_letter_code
_entity_poly.pdbx_strand_id
1 'polypeptide(L)'
;MHIHLFRNARRWDSCLIPIDDTTFGMILQFKVHLARVNPDTRFFMGDTYATGNGILHDTYGRFHLERWGDREWEDYKNLFVTVVQRHWSDKFILNPNKDWYVPRTSAPRNPATIQCGLSIQLVDTSSQAHQTYRIIHPREDTFRSFVIESSRTGIFTQNDLESHWNDRPTRIGSETHSVSFLQTTINHEFGHTLGLGHVNGSGNEDRHYGVTLAQRENQMGMGGLLTPRHAQPWITRLRNHLIPQTHYDTTVSFLGRIASPQLIEYWDNDWRPAAPAAS
;
A
#
# COMPACT_ATOMS: atom_id res chain seq x y z
N MET A 1 25.59 -17.67 0.32
CA MET A 1 24.85 -16.40 0.43
C MET A 1 25.26 -15.69 1.72
N HIS A 2 25.69 -14.44 1.65
CA HIS A 2 25.89 -13.60 2.83
C HIS A 2 24.65 -12.72 3.07
N ILE A 3 24.28 -12.47 4.32
CA ILE A 3 23.05 -11.76 4.68
C ILE A 3 23.36 -10.52 5.50
N HIS A 4 22.99 -9.35 4.99
CA HIS A 4 22.96 -8.12 5.79
C HIS A 4 21.63 -8.03 6.53
N LEU A 5 21.68 -7.91 7.86
CA LEU A 5 20.45 -7.87 8.67
C LEU A 5 19.72 -6.54 8.53
N PHE A 6 20.42 -5.41 8.40
CA PHE A 6 19.82 -4.07 8.37
C PHE A 6 20.27 -3.29 7.14
N ARG A 7 19.35 -2.54 6.54
CA ARG A 7 19.62 -1.65 5.43
C ARG A 7 18.86 -0.34 5.62
N ASN A 8 19.60 0.77 5.62
CA ASN A 8 18.99 2.10 5.58
C ASN A 8 18.78 2.54 4.13
N ALA A 9 17.72 3.27 3.85
CA ALA A 9 17.56 3.92 2.55
C ALA A 9 16.63 5.12 2.61
N ARG A 10 16.73 5.98 1.58
CA ARG A 10 15.94 7.22 1.49
C ARG A 10 14.42 6.97 1.51
N ARG A 11 13.93 5.89 0.89
CA ARG A 11 12.49 5.63 0.79
C ARG A 11 11.93 4.91 2.01
N TRP A 12 12.69 3.98 2.57
CA TRP A 12 12.39 3.23 3.79
C TRP A 12 13.63 2.44 4.23
N ASP A 13 13.72 2.19 5.53
CA ASP A 13 14.69 1.27 6.09
C ASP A 13 14.14 -0.16 5.99
N SER A 14 14.98 -1.17 6.21
CA SER A 14 14.50 -2.55 6.31
C SER A 14 15.40 -3.43 7.15
N CYS A 15 14.80 -4.46 7.73
CA CYS A 15 15.52 -5.55 8.38
C CYS A 15 15.15 -6.91 7.80
N LEU A 16 16.10 -7.84 7.81
CA LEU A 16 15.94 -9.25 7.46
C LEU A 16 16.54 -10.07 8.60
N ILE A 17 15.71 -10.70 9.41
CA ILE A 17 16.11 -11.34 10.68
C ILE A 17 15.64 -12.80 10.66
N PRO A 18 16.47 -13.78 11.04
CA PRO A 18 16.01 -15.16 11.19
C PRO A 18 14.97 -15.26 12.32
N ILE A 19 13.84 -15.89 12.04
CA ILE A 19 12.81 -16.22 13.04
C ILE A 19 13.12 -17.62 13.60
N ASP A 20 13.43 -18.55 12.70
CA ASP A 20 13.84 -19.91 12.99
C ASP A 20 14.80 -20.43 11.90
N ASP A 21 15.16 -21.72 11.95
CA ASP A 21 16.11 -22.33 10.99
C ASP A 21 15.60 -22.35 9.54
N THR A 22 14.32 -22.12 9.32
CA THR A 22 13.59 -22.25 8.03
C THR A 22 12.80 -21.00 7.63
N THR A 23 12.82 -19.96 8.46
CA THR A 23 12.01 -18.76 8.23
C THR A 23 12.78 -17.49 8.61
N PHE A 24 12.68 -16.48 7.75
CA PHE A 24 13.10 -15.12 8.03
C PHE A 24 11.90 -14.18 8.12
N GLY A 25 12.01 -13.15 8.95
CA GLY A 25 11.17 -11.97 8.91
C GLY A 25 11.86 -10.87 8.12
N MET A 26 11.16 -10.29 7.16
CA MET A 26 11.62 -9.10 6.43
C MET A 26 10.64 -7.94 6.65
N ILE A 27 11.09 -6.91 7.35
CA ILE A 27 10.25 -5.75 7.68
C ILE A 27 10.72 -4.55 6.87
N LEU A 28 9.79 -3.90 6.15
CA LEU A 28 10.00 -2.56 5.62
C LEU A 28 9.60 -1.53 6.68
N GLN A 29 10.49 -0.61 7.01
CA GLN A 29 10.29 0.37 8.08
C GLN A 29 10.20 1.79 7.53
N PHE A 30 9.05 2.42 7.77
CA PHE A 30 8.72 3.76 7.32
C PHE A 30 8.75 4.73 8.49
N LYS A 31 9.50 5.83 8.35
CA LYS A 31 9.35 7.02 9.19
C LYS A 31 8.41 7.96 8.47
N VAL A 32 7.22 8.18 9.01
CA VAL A 32 6.18 8.97 8.36
C VAL A 32 5.94 10.23 9.17
N HIS A 33 6.05 11.38 8.51
CA HIS A 33 5.61 12.64 9.08
C HIS A 33 4.21 12.94 8.59
N LEU A 34 3.27 13.06 9.52
CA LEU A 34 1.91 13.52 9.25
C LEU A 34 1.82 15.00 9.61
N ALA A 35 1.66 15.84 8.60
CA ALA A 35 1.52 17.28 8.75
C ALA A 35 0.02 17.64 8.84
N ARG A 36 -0.42 18.05 10.03
CA ARG A 36 -1.76 18.57 10.26
C ARG A 36 -1.96 19.87 9.47
N VAL A 37 -2.95 19.91 8.58
CA VAL A 37 -3.32 21.12 7.84
C VAL A 37 -4.54 21.76 8.50
N ASN A 38 -4.36 22.98 9.00
CA ASN A 38 -5.41 23.82 9.55
C ASN A 38 -5.75 24.98 8.58
N PRO A 39 -6.85 25.73 8.80
CA PRO A 39 -7.27 26.80 7.89
C PRO A 39 -6.21 27.88 7.61
N ASP A 40 -5.34 28.15 8.59
CA ASP A 40 -4.24 29.12 8.52
C ASP A 40 -2.96 28.55 7.88
N THR A 41 -2.92 27.25 7.61
CA THR A 41 -1.74 26.58 7.05
C THR A 41 -1.50 27.02 5.61
N ARG A 42 -0.23 27.28 5.29
CA ARG A 42 0.23 27.65 3.95
C ARG A 42 1.14 26.59 3.39
N PHE A 43 0.83 26.09 2.19
CA PHE A 43 1.72 25.21 1.45
C PHE A 43 1.39 25.23 -0.05
N PHE A 44 2.36 24.83 -0.85
CA PHE A 44 2.22 24.67 -2.30
C PHE A 44 2.72 23.29 -2.70
N MET A 45 1.89 22.53 -3.42
CA MET A 45 2.20 21.18 -3.88
C MET A 45 1.65 20.99 -5.30
N GLY A 46 2.33 21.61 -6.27
CA GLY A 46 1.85 21.66 -7.65
C GLY A 46 0.57 22.48 -7.75
N ASP A 47 -0.46 21.91 -8.37
CA ASP A 47 -1.77 22.55 -8.52
C ASP A 47 -2.62 22.51 -7.24
N THR A 48 -2.21 21.73 -6.22
CA THR A 48 -2.86 21.67 -4.92
C THR A 48 -2.14 22.56 -3.91
N TYR A 49 -2.79 23.62 -3.42
CA TYR A 49 -2.17 24.60 -2.51
C TYR A 49 -3.16 25.26 -1.54
N ALA A 50 -2.67 25.63 -0.36
CA ALA A 50 -3.42 26.37 0.64
C ALA A 50 -2.77 27.74 0.88
N THR A 51 -3.58 28.81 0.90
CA THR A 51 -3.10 30.19 1.06
C THR A 51 -3.18 30.70 2.52
N GLY A 52 -3.70 29.88 3.43
CA GLY A 52 -3.90 30.22 4.84
C GLY A 52 -5.13 31.10 5.11
N ASN A 53 -6.09 31.12 4.18
CA ASN A 53 -7.37 31.80 4.32
C ASN A 53 -8.54 30.82 4.60
N GLY A 54 -8.22 29.57 4.94
CA GLY A 54 -9.20 28.50 5.13
C GLY A 54 -9.63 27.78 3.86
N ILE A 55 -9.05 28.09 2.70
CA ILE A 55 -9.39 27.44 1.43
C ILE A 55 -8.16 26.73 0.86
N LEU A 56 -8.32 25.44 0.58
CA LEU A 56 -7.44 24.66 -0.26
C LEU A 56 -7.91 24.75 -1.71
N HIS A 57 -6.99 25.05 -2.61
CA HIS A 57 -7.20 25.08 -4.05
C HIS A 57 -6.61 23.84 -4.67
N ASP A 58 -7.34 23.24 -5.60
CA ASP A 58 -6.90 22.08 -6.37
C ASP A 58 -7.46 22.18 -7.79
N THR A 59 -6.89 21.41 -8.73
CA THR A 59 -7.36 21.31 -10.11
C THR A 59 -8.86 20.99 -10.20
N TYR A 60 -9.40 20.23 -9.26
CA TYR A 60 -10.80 19.78 -9.27
C TYR A 60 -11.75 20.67 -8.46
N GLY A 61 -11.26 21.68 -7.73
CA GLY A 61 -12.14 22.54 -6.96
C GLY A 61 -11.48 23.37 -5.87
N ARG A 62 -12.34 23.88 -4.99
CA ARG A 62 -11.97 24.62 -3.79
C ARG A 62 -12.58 23.90 -2.61
N PHE A 63 -11.78 23.71 -1.57
CA PHE A 63 -12.15 22.93 -0.40
C PHE A 63 -11.99 23.80 0.85
N HIS A 64 -13.07 23.96 1.60
CA HIS A 64 -13.08 24.75 2.83
C HIS A 64 -12.54 23.89 3.96
N LEU A 65 -11.41 24.30 4.51
CA LEU A 65 -10.73 23.57 5.58
C LEU A 65 -11.38 23.88 6.92
N GLU A 66 -11.63 22.83 7.68
CA GLU A 66 -11.94 22.90 9.09
C GLU A 66 -10.67 22.74 9.92
N ARG A 67 -10.73 23.24 11.15
CA ARG A 67 -9.64 23.05 12.10
C ARG A 67 -9.83 21.68 12.75
N TRP A 68 -8.81 20.84 12.68
CA TRP A 68 -8.73 19.61 13.47
C TRP A 68 -8.91 19.90 14.96
N GLY A 69 -9.62 19.03 15.68
CA GLY A 69 -9.51 18.95 17.14
C GLY A 69 -8.18 18.31 17.55
N ASP A 70 -7.64 18.66 18.72
CA ASP A 70 -6.38 18.06 19.18
C ASP A 70 -6.52 16.56 19.47
N ARG A 71 -7.62 16.17 20.12
CA ARG A 71 -7.94 14.75 20.34
C ARG A 71 -8.18 14.00 19.03
N GLU A 72 -8.99 14.58 18.16
CA GLU A 72 -9.29 14.04 16.83
C GLU A 72 -8.00 13.81 16.02
N TRP A 73 -7.05 14.74 16.08
CA TRP A 73 -5.76 14.60 15.42
C TRP A 73 -4.92 13.44 15.97
N GLU A 74 -4.85 13.29 17.30
CA GLU A 74 -4.15 12.16 17.91
C GLU A 74 -4.80 10.82 17.55
N ASP A 75 -6.14 10.78 17.53
CA ASP A 75 -6.90 9.60 17.12
C ASP A 75 -6.63 9.25 15.64
N TYR A 76 -6.61 10.25 14.74
CA TYR A 76 -6.26 10.06 13.33
C TYR A 76 -4.86 9.45 13.15
N LYS A 77 -3.85 9.96 13.85
CA LYS A 77 -2.48 9.44 13.77
C LYS A 77 -2.40 7.96 14.14
N ASN A 78 -3.09 7.56 15.22
CA ASN A 78 -3.12 6.17 15.67
C ASN A 78 -3.88 5.27 14.68
N LEU A 79 -5.00 5.76 14.15
CA LEU A 79 -5.78 5.04 13.14
C LEU A 79 -5.00 4.87 11.84
N PHE A 80 -4.28 5.89 11.37
CA PHE A 80 -3.44 5.81 10.18
C PHE A 80 -2.46 4.63 10.25
N VAL A 81 -1.71 4.53 11.35
CA VAL A 81 -0.74 3.45 11.55
C VAL A 81 -1.46 2.10 11.57
N THR A 82 -2.56 2.00 12.32
CA THR A 82 -3.31 0.76 12.49
C THR A 82 -3.91 0.27 11.18
N VAL A 83 -4.58 1.14 10.41
CA VAL A 83 -5.24 0.81 9.14
C VAL A 83 -4.22 0.33 8.12
N VAL A 84 -3.15 1.09 7.91
CA VAL A 84 -2.12 0.76 6.92
C VAL A 84 -1.38 -0.52 7.30
N GLN A 85 -0.95 -0.67 8.55
CA GLN A 85 -0.25 -1.89 8.98
C GLN A 85 -1.15 -3.12 8.94
N ARG A 86 -2.41 -3.02 9.38
CA ARG A 86 -3.36 -4.15 9.34
C ARG A 86 -3.61 -4.63 7.92
N HIS A 87 -3.59 -3.71 6.96
CA HIS A 87 -3.79 -4.03 5.55
C HIS A 87 -2.53 -4.61 4.91
N TRP A 88 -1.34 -4.03 5.14
CA TRP A 88 -0.12 -4.41 4.39
C TRP A 88 0.84 -5.37 5.12
N SER A 89 0.89 -5.34 6.46
CA SER A 89 1.81 -6.20 7.22
C SER A 89 1.33 -7.64 7.25
N ASP A 90 2.29 -8.56 7.18
CA ASP A 90 2.11 -10.01 7.37
C ASP A 90 1.14 -10.66 6.37
N LYS A 91 0.92 -10.00 5.21
CA LYS A 91 0.06 -10.50 4.14
C LYS A 91 0.77 -11.37 3.12
N PHE A 92 2.10 -11.29 3.07
CA PHE A 92 2.88 -11.95 2.04
C PHE A 92 3.94 -12.87 2.64
N ILE A 93 4.15 -13.99 1.95
CA ILE A 93 5.29 -14.87 2.18
C ILE A 93 6.05 -14.97 0.85
N LEU A 94 7.38 -14.87 0.91
CA LEU A 94 8.25 -15.08 -0.24
C LEU A 94 8.78 -16.51 -0.19
N ASN A 95 8.45 -17.29 -1.21
CA ASN A 95 8.96 -18.63 -1.39
C ASN A 95 10.20 -18.57 -2.30
N PRO A 96 11.35 -19.15 -1.89
CA PRO A 96 12.49 -19.26 -2.78
C PRO A 96 12.24 -20.30 -3.88
N ASN A 97 12.92 -20.15 -5.02
CA ASN A 97 12.89 -21.15 -6.10
C ASN A 97 13.74 -22.40 -5.81
N LYS A 98 14.61 -22.36 -4.80
CA LYS A 98 15.52 -23.45 -4.40
C LYS A 98 16.10 -23.21 -3.01
N ASP A 99 16.80 -24.21 -2.47
CA ASP A 99 17.55 -24.09 -1.22
C ASP A 99 18.59 -22.97 -1.32
N TRP A 100 18.67 -22.10 -0.32
CA TRP A 100 19.55 -20.92 -0.36
C TRP A 100 20.22 -20.59 0.97
N TYR A 101 19.63 -21.01 2.09
CA TYR A 101 20.07 -20.65 3.43
C TYR A 101 20.71 -21.83 4.16
N VAL A 102 21.78 -21.56 4.90
CA VAL A 102 22.48 -22.53 5.75
C VAL A 102 22.38 -22.00 7.19
N PRO A 103 21.50 -22.56 8.05
CA PRO A 103 21.22 -21.99 9.37
C PRO A 103 22.40 -22.08 10.35
N ARG A 104 23.21 -23.13 10.21
CA ARG A 104 24.40 -23.39 11.04
C ARG A 104 25.48 -24.02 10.16
N THR A 105 26.75 -23.87 10.53
CA THR A 105 27.91 -24.29 9.72
C THR A 105 27.87 -25.75 9.27
N SER A 106 27.23 -26.65 10.03
CA SER A 106 27.08 -28.08 9.73
C SER A 106 25.70 -28.48 9.18
N ALA A 107 24.76 -27.54 9.07
CA ALA A 107 23.41 -27.83 8.60
C ALA A 107 23.35 -27.91 7.07
N PRO A 108 22.50 -28.77 6.49
CA PRO A 108 22.23 -28.71 5.07
C PRO A 108 21.60 -27.37 4.70
N ARG A 109 21.81 -26.95 3.45
CA ARG A 109 21.10 -25.81 2.88
C ARG A 109 19.61 -26.14 2.80
N ASN A 110 18.74 -25.15 3.02
CA ASN A 110 17.28 -25.33 2.99
C ASN A 110 16.57 -24.19 2.24
N PRO A 111 15.27 -24.35 1.92
CA PRO A 111 14.49 -23.36 1.17
C PRO A 111 13.79 -22.40 2.14
N ALA A 112 14.56 -21.72 3.00
CA ALA A 112 13.99 -20.83 4.01
C ALA A 112 13.03 -19.79 3.39
N THR A 113 11.84 -19.67 3.96
CA THR A 113 10.83 -18.70 3.50
C THR A 113 11.02 -17.35 4.17
N ILE A 114 10.38 -16.31 3.61
CA ILE A 114 10.46 -14.96 4.18
C ILE A 114 9.05 -14.45 4.44
N GLN A 115 8.73 -14.16 5.69
CA GLN A 115 7.51 -13.47 6.11
C GLN A 115 7.69 -11.96 5.94
N CYS A 116 6.77 -11.33 5.22
CA CYS A 116 6.84 -9.90 4.90
C CYS A 116 6.06 -9.05 5.91
N GLY A 117 6.77 -8.23 6.68
CA GLY A 117 6.20 -7.28 7.62
C GLY A 117 6.30 -5.83 7.16
N LEU A 118 5.47 -4.96 7.75
CA LEU A 118 5.52 -3.52 7.55
C LEU A 118 5.44 -2.79 8.88
N SER A 119 6.36 -1.84 9.11
CA SER A 119 6.40 -1.01 10.31
C SER A 119 6.33 0.47 9.96
N ILE A 120 5.48 1.21 10.67
CA ILE A 120 5.37 2.67 10.57
C ILE A 120 5.73 3.28 11.92
N GLN A 121 6.73 4.16 11.90
CA GLN A 121 7.05 5.07 12.98
C GLN A 121 6.59 6.47 12.58
N LEU A 122 5.70 7.07 13.36
CA LEU A 122 5.39 8.47 13.19
C LEU A 122 6.54 9.33 13.73
N VAL A 123 6.91 10.37 12.98
CA VAL A 123 7.95 11.32 13.36
C VAL A 123 7.43 12.75 13.29
N ASP A 124 7.93 13.59 14.19
CA ASP A 124 7.41 14.95 14.37
C ASP A 124 7.85 15.92 13.27
N THR A 125 8.93 15.60 12.55
CA THR A 125 9.51 16.49 11.54
C THR A 125 9.74 15.79 10.21
N SER A 126 9.51 16.51 9.12
CA SER A 126 9.77 16.02 7.75
C SER A 126 11.23 15.67 7.49
N SER A 127 12.18 16.32 8.19
CA SER A 127 13.63 16.02 8.07
C SER A 127 14.02 14.63 8.54
N GLN A 128 13.26 14.05 9.48
CA GLN A 128 13.47 12.69 9.98
C GLN A 128 12.70 11.65 9.14
N ALA A 129 11.82 12.10 8.25
CA ALA A 129 10.84 11.26 7.60
C ALA A 129 11.34 10.66 6.30
N HIS A 130 10.92 9.42 6.07
CA HIS A 130 10.94 8.79 4.77
C HIS A 130 9.84 9.34 3.88
N GLN A 131 8.65 9.59 4.43
CA GLN A 131 7.46 10.08 3.72
C GLN A 131 6.83 11.24 4.50
N THR A 132 6.28 12.24 3.80
CA THR A 132 5.57 13.36 4.43
C THR A 132 4.19 13.54 3.83
N TYR A 133 3.14 13.29 4.62
CA TYR A 133 1.76 13.43 4.17
C TYR A 133 1.10 14.62 4.85
N ARG A 134 0.35 15.40 4.07
CA ARG A 134 -0.47 16.50 4.58
C ARG A 134 -1.88 15.97 4.79
N ILE A 135 -2.41 16.16 5.98
CA ILE A 135 -3.74 15.68 6.32
C ILE A 135 -4.67 16.88 6.43
N ILE A 136 -5.58 16.98 5.49
CA ILE A 136 -6.59 18.04 5.40
C ILE A 136 -7.90 17.59 6.04
N HIS A 137 -8.70 18.55 6.50
CA HIS A 137 -10.05 18.33 7.00
C HIS A 137 -11.04 19.19 6.20
N PRO A 138 -11.30 18.87 4.92
CA PRO A 138 -12.26 19.61 4.11
C PRO A 138 -13.70 19.34 4.55
N ARG A 139 -14.57 20.34 4.40
CA ARG A 139 -16.02 20.19 4.51
C ARG A 139 -16.60 19.38 3.36
N GLU A 140 -16.02 19.54 2.18
CA GLU A 140 -16.42 18.82 0.99
C GLU A 140 -15.81 17.42 0.97
N ASP A 141 -16.58 16.46 0.49
CA ASP A 141 -16.25 15.03 0.41
C ASP A 141 -15.68 14.60 -0.95
N THR A 142 -15.51 15.56 -1.87
CA THR A 142 -15.09 15.30 -3.26
C THR A 142 -13.59 15.41 -3.51
N PHE A 143 -12.80 15.71 -2.47
CA PHE A 143 -11.34 15.81 -2.62
C PHE A 143 -10.76 14.43 -2.99
N ARG A 144 -9.89 14.42 -3.99
CA ARG A 144 -9.22 13.20 -4.44
C ARG A 144 -7.83 13.15 -3.84
N SER A 145 -7.69 12.38 -2.78
CA SER A 145 -6.41 12.15 -2.15
C SER A 145 -5.43 11.45 -3.08
N PHE A 146 -4.13 11.71 -2.87
CA PHE A 146 -3.09 11.23 -3.77
C PHE A 146 -1.72 11.17 -3.11
N VAL A 147 -0.85 10.31 -3.64
CA VAL A 147 0.59 10.26 -3.36
C VAL A 147 1.42 10.59 -4.60
N ILE A 148 2.41 11.45 -4.41
CA ILE A 148 3.49 11.68 -5.37
C ILE A 148 4.72 10.90 -4.91
N GLU A 149 4.90 9.70 -5.45
CA GLU A 149 5.98 8.77 -5.07
C GLU A 149 7.37 9.40 -5.19
N SER A 150 7.62 10.14 -6.28
CA SER A 150 8.93 10.72 -6.59
C SER A 150 9.40 11.74 -5.56
N SER A 151 8.48 12.52 -5.01
CA SER A 151 8.74 13.52 -3.96
C SER A 151 8.47 12.99 -2.55
N ARG A 152 7.96 11.75 -2.41
CA ARG A 152 7.66 11.09 -1.12
C ARG A 152 6.68 11.91 -0.27
N THR A 153 5.66 12.45 -0.93
CA THR A 153 4.62 13.24 -0.28
C THR A 153 3.24 12.92 -0.82
N GLY A 154 2.21 13.33 -0.12
CA GLY A 154 0.81 13.11 -0.49
C GLY A 154 -0.12 13.98 0.33
N ILE A 155 -1.38 14.02 -0.08
CA ILE A 155 -2.45 14.72 0.62
C ILE A 155 -3.58 13.73 0.87
N PHE A 156 -4.02 13.65 2.13
CA PHE A 156 -5.11 12.80 2.58
C PHE A 156 -6.15 13.62 3.33
N THR A 157 -7.38 13.12 3.35
CA THR A 157 -8.49 13.65 4.15
C THR A 157 -8.67 12.87 5.45
N GLN A 158 -9.52 13.39 6.32
CA GLN A 158 -10.01 12.70 7.51
C GLN A 158 -10.76 11.40 7.20
N ASN A 159 -11.41 11.31 6.03
CA ASN A 159 -12.24 10.17 5.65
C ASN A 159 -11.45 9.03 4.98
N ASP A 160 -10.20 9.24 4.59
CA ASP A 160 -9.42 8.26 3.80
C ASP A 160 -9.05 6.99 4.56
N LEU A 161 -9.17 7.01 5.89
CA LEU A 161 -8.95 5.85 6.75
C LEU A 161 -10.18 4.92 6.80
N GLU A 162 -11.33 5.38 6.32
CA GLU A 162 -12.58 4.63 6.31
C GLU A 162 -12.74 3.85 5.00
N SER A 163 -13.38 2.69 5.09
CA SER A 163 -13.80 1.94 3.92
C SER A 163 -15.11 2.49 3.39
N HIS A 164 -15.20 2.68 2.07
CA HIS A 164 -16.42 3.13 1.40
C HIS A 164 -16.72 2.25 0.20
N TRP A 165 -18.00 2.13 -0.12
CA TRP A 165 -18.46 1.41 -1.32
C TRP A 165 -18.45 2.34 -2.51
N ASN A 166 -18.00 1.82 -3.65
CA ASN A 166 -17.89 2.58 -4.88
C ASN A 166 -18.38 1.77 -6.07
N ASP A 167 -19.47 2.22 -6.67
CA ASP A 167 -20.10 1.53 -7.81
C ASP A 167 -19.35 1.81 -9.09
N ARG A 168 -19.01 0.76 -9.83
CA ARG A 168 -18.30 0.86 -11.09
C ARG A 168 -18.85 -0.07 -12.15
N PRO A 169 -19.03 0.43 -13.39
CA PRO A 169 -19.19 -0.43 -14.55
C PRO A 169 -17.99 -1.36 -14.68
N THR A 170 -18.27 -2.66 -14.67
CA THR A 170 -17.26 -3.71 -14.58
C THR A 170 -17.57 -4.83 -15.56
N ARG A 171 -16.60 -5.19 -16.39
CA ARG A 171 -16.77 -6.30 -17.34
C ARG A 171 -16.63 -7.65 -16.62
N ILE A 172 -17.68 -8.47 -16.70
CA ILE A 172 -17.73 -9.85 -16.20
C ILE A 172 -18.10 -10.75 -17.39
N GLY A 173 -17.15 -11.58 -17.85
CA GLY A 173 -17.32 -12.32 -19.10
C GLY A 173 -17.52 -11.37 -20.29
N SER A 174 -18.65 -11.54 -21.01
CA SER A 174 -19.07 -10.67 -22.12
C SER A 174 -19.97 -9.50 -21.71
N GLU A 175 -20.41 -9.46 -20.46
CA GLU A 175 -21.38 -8.48 -19.97
C GLU A 175 -20.70 -7.38 -19.15
N THR A 176 -21.39 -6.25 -18.99
CA THR A 176 -20.97 -5.16 -18.10
C THR A 176 -21.99 -5.05 -16.98
N HIS A 177 -21.52 -5.24 -15.75
CA HIS A 177 -22.32 -5.18 -14.53
C HIS A 177 -21.99 -3.90 -13.75
N SER A 178 -22.93 -3.45 -12.93
CA SER A 178 -22.70 -2.49 -11.85
C SER A 178 -22.18 -3.22 -10.62
N VAL A 179 -20.90 -3.07 -10.32
CA VAL A 179 -20.25 -3.74 -9.18
C VAL A 179 -19.81 -2.70 -8.16
N SER A 180 -20.21 -2.89 -6.90
CA SER A 180 -19.76 -2.08 -5.77
C SER A 180 -18.45 -2.67 -5.24
N PHE A 181 -17.40 -1.85 -5.14
CA PHE A 181 -16.12 -2.26 -4.52
C PHE A 181 -15.96 -1.56 -3.19
N LEU A 182 -15.55 -2.29 -2.15
CA LEU A 182 -15.18 -1.73 -0.87
C LEU A 182 -13.71 -1.31 -0.94
N GLN A 183 -13.48 0.00 -0.79
CA GLN A 183 -12.15 0.58 -0.91
C GLN A 183 -11.81 1.38 0.34
N THR A 184 -10.56 1.29 0.79
CA THR A 184 -9.99 2.24 1.75
C THR A 184 -8.91 3.05 1.03
N THR A 185 -9.15 4.34 0.81
CA THR A 185 -8.29 5.22 0.01
C THR A 185 -6.84 5.17 0.49
N ILE A 186 -6.62 5.24 1.82
CA ILE A 186 -5.25 5.27 2.34
C ILE A 186 -4.45 4.01 1.99
N ASN A 187 -5.09 2.84 1.92
CA ASN A 187 -4.39 1.61 1.60
C ASN A 187 -3.93 1.59 0.14
N HIS A 188 -4.73 2.15 -0.77
CA HIS A 188 -4.40 2.28 -2.18
C HIS A 188 -3.20 3.23 -2.37
N GLU A 189 -3.29 4.41 -1.78
CA GLU A 189 -2.24 5.44 -1.85
C GLU A 189 -0.94 5.01 -1.15
N PHE A 190 -1.05 4.24 -0.06
CA PHE A 190 0.12 3.62 0.55
C PHE A 190 0.73 2.52 -0.35
N GLY A 191 -0.07 1.87 -1.20
CA GLY A 191 0.42 1.03 -2.29
C GLY A 191 1.35 1.79 -3.25
N HIS A 192 0.99 3.01 -3.64
CA HIS A 192 1.90 3.88 -4.40
C HIS A 192 3.15 4.26 -3.61
N THR A 193 3.02 4.48 -2.30
CA THR A 193 4.18 4.67 -1.42
C THR A 193 5.12 3.47 -1.46
N LEU A 194 4.60 2.24 -1.55
CA LEU A 194 5.37 1.01 -1.71
C LEU A 194 5.98 0.84 -3.13
N GLY A 195 5.66 1.74 -4.06
CA GLY A 195 6.10 1.69 -5.46
C GLY A 195 5.23 0.80 -6.35
N LEU A 196 3.98 0.53 -5.95
CA LEU A 196 3.01 -0.18 -6.78
C LEU A 196 2.26 0.82 -7.66
N GLY A 197 2.11 0.55 -8.95
CA GLY A 197 1.28 1.36 -9.85
C GLY A 197 -0.15 0.81 -9.97
N HIS A 198 -1.05 1.56 -10.62
CA HIS A 198 -2.37 1.04 -10.93
C HIS A 198 -2.30 -0.19 -11.85
N VAL A 199 -3.36 -1.01 -11.83
CA VAL A 199 -3.45 -2.25 -12.60
C VAL A 199 -3.21 -2.08 -14.11
N ASN A 200 -3.63 -0.95 -14.69
CA ASN A 200 -3.45 -0.63 -16.11
C ASN A 200 -2.51 0.57 -16.35
N GLY A 201 -1.45 0.70 -15.56
CA GLY A 201 -0.38 1.67 -15.79
C GLY A 201 -0.55 3.00 -15.05
N SER A 202 0.04 4.06 -15.57
CA SER A 202 0.10 5.37 -14.91
C SER A 202 -1.03 6.29 -15.36
N GLY A 203 -1.65 6.99 -14.41
CA GLY A 203 -2.70 7.99 -14.66
C GLY A 203 -3.91 7.80 -13.75
N ASN A 204 -4.80 8.79 -13.72
CA ASN A 204 -5.92 8.86 -12.77
C ASN A 204 -7.30 8.65 -13.43
N GLU A 205 -7.32 8.29 -14.71
CA GLU A 205 -8.55 7.91 -15.41
C GLU A 205 -9.06 6.56 -14.91
N ASP A 206 -10.39 6.39 -14.90
CA ASP A 206 -11.05 5.17 -14.39
C ASP A 206 -10.48 3.86 -14.98
N ARG A 207 -10.11 3.86 -16.26
CA ARG A 207 -9.49 2.70 -16.93
C ARG A 207 -8.17 2.24 -16.31
N HIS A 208 -7.42 3.13 -15.67
CA HIS A 208 -6.16 2.77 -15.01
C HIS A 208 -6.40 1.88 -13.80
N TYR A 209 -7.54 2.06 -13.13
CA TYR A 209 -7.99 1.25 -11.99
C TYR A 209 -8.67 -0.07 -12.41
N GLY A 210 -8.69 -0.38 -13.71
CA GLY A 210 -9.19 -1.64 -14.24
C GLY A 210 -10.51 -1.53 -14.99
N VAL A 211 -10.79 -2.53 -15.82
CA VAL A 211 -12.05 -2.65 -16.59
C VAL A 211 -12.75 -3.98 -16.38
N THR A 212 -12.03 -5.03 -15.98
CA THR A 212 -12.61 -6.33 -15.61
C THR A 212 -12.74 -6.46 -14.10
N LEU A 213 -13.56 -7.41 -13.64
CA LEU A 213 -13.69 -7.71 -12.21
C LEU A 213 -12.33 -7.96 -11.54
N ALA A 214 -11.51 -8.85 -12.10
CA ALA A 214 -10.18 -9.17 -11.56
C ALA A 214 -9.22 -7.98 -11.50
N GLN A 215 -9.37 -7.00 -12.40
CA GLN A 215 -8.57 -5.78 -12.38
C GLN A 215 -9.10 -4.79 -11.35
N ARG A 216 -10.43 -4.63 -11.26
CA ARG A 216 -11.03 -3.67 -10.34
C ARG A 216 -11.01 -4.15 -8.89
N GLU A 217 -11.17 -5.44 -8.61
CA GLU A 217 -11.12 -5.95 -7.23
C GLU A 217 -9.72 -5.83 -6.61
N ASN A 218 -8.69 -5.70 -7.43
CA ASN A 218 -7.30 -5.54 -7.02
C ASN A 218 -7.11 -4.28 -6.15
N GLN A 219 -6.25 -4.35 -5.12
CA GLN A 219 -5.89 -3.23 -4.24
C GLN A 219 -5.38 -1.98 -5.00
N MET A 220 -4.68 -2.15 -6.11
CA MET A 220 -4.23 -1.07 -6.99
C MET A 220 -5.21 -0.78 -8.14
N GLY A 221 -6.40 -1.37 -8.07
CA GLY A 221 -7.60 -1.01 -8.81
C GLY A 221 -8.57 -0.25 -7.89
N MET A 222 -9.81 -0.73 -7.79
CA MET A 222 -10.89 -0.12 -7.00
C MET A 222 -11.23 -0.89 -5.72
N GLY A 223 -10.80 -2.14 -5.56
CA GLY A 223 -11.09 -2.98 -4.40
C GLY A 223 -9.91 -3.04 -3.43
N GLY A 224 -9.93 -4.03 -2.53
CA GLY A 224 -8.84 -4.29 -1.60
C GLY A 224 -8.17 -5.67 -1.72
N LEU A 225 -8.42 -6.41 -2.81
CA LEU A 225 -7.82 -7.72 -3.01
C LEU A 225 -6.30 -7.61 -3.22
N LEU A 226 -5.53 -8.25 -2.34
CA LEU A 226 -4.10 -8.41 -2.50
C LEU A 226 -3.78 -9.58 -3.43
N THR A 227 -2.80 -9.40 -4.30
CA THR A 227 -2.30 -10.44 -5.19
C THR A 227 -0.82 -10.73 -4.91
N PRO A 228 -0.30 -11.90 -5.31
CA PRO A 228 1.14 -12.20 -5.22
C PRO A 228 2.07 -11.11 -5.77
N ARG A 229 1.62 -10.34 -6.77
CA ARG A 229 2.39 -9.24 -7.37
C ARG A 229 2.62 -8.09 -6.37
N HIS A 230 1.74 -7.91 -5.38
CA HIS A 230 1.90 -6.85 -4.38
C HIS A 230 3.02 -7.12 -3.39
N ALA A 231 3.61 -8.33 -3.37
CA ALA A 231 4.82 -8.63 -2.61
C ALA A 231 6.11 -8.05 -3.23
N GLN A 232 6.02 -7.45 -4.42
CA GLN A 232 7.17 -6.92 -5.16
C GLN A 232 8.06 -5.93 -4.37
N PRO A 233 7.54 -5.06 -3.47
CA PRO A 233 8.37 -4.16 -2.66
C PRO A 233 9.37 -4.93 -1.78
N TRP A 234 8.93 -6.00 -1.13
CA TRP A 234 9.78 -6.87 -0.32
C TRP A 234 10.77 -7.65 -1.19
N ILE A 235 10.32 -8.23 -2.32
CA ILE A 235 11.23 -8.95 -3.26
C ILE A 235 12.34 -8.02 -3.75
N THR A 236 12.00 -6.80 -4.14
CA THR A 236 12.96 -5.81 -4.62
C THR A 236 13.94 -5.43 -3.52
N ARG A 237 13.44 -5.20 -2.30
CA ARG A 237 14.28 -4.82 -1.17
C ARG A 237 15.15 -5.96 -0.67
N LEU A 238 14.69 -7.22 -0.75
CA LEU A 238 15.41 -8.42 -0.31
C LEU A 238 16.73 -8.59 -1.05
N ARG A 239 16.77 -8.25 -2.33
CA ARG A 239 18.00 -8.26 -3.14
C ARG A 239 19.12 -7.41 -2.54
N ASN A 240 18.79 -6.39 -1.75
CA ASN A 240 19.79 -5.58 -1.06
C ASN A 240 20.33 -6.27 0.20
N HIS A 241 19.59 -7.21 0.79
CA HIS A 241 20.02 -7.95 1.98
C HIS A 241 20.84 -9.18 1.62
N LEU A 242 20.54 -9.83 0.49
CA LEU A 242 21.20 -11.04 0.04
C LEU A 242 22.40 -10.71 -0.85
N ILE A 243 23.61 -11.01 -0.39
CA ILE A 243 24.85 -10.81 -1.17
C ILE A 243 25.32 -12.16 -1.70
N PRO A 244 25.18 -12.42 -3.01
CA PRO A 244 25.65 -13.65 -3.62
C PRO A 244 27.15 -13.83 -3.41
N GLN A 245 27.57 -15.03 -3.00
CA GLN A 245 28.99 -15.38 -2.83
C GLN A 245 29.46 -16.37 -3.91
N THR A 246 28.52 -16.95 -4.65
CA THR A 246 28.77 -18.00 -5.64
C THR A 246 27.85 -17.82 -6.84
N HIS A 247 28.18 -18.44 -7.97
CA HIS A 247 27.26 -18.48 -9.12
C HIS A 247 25.91 -19.10 -8.75
N TYR A 248 25.89 -20.14 -7.91
CA TYR A 248 24.65 -20.73 -7.41
C TYR A 248 23.77 -19.69 -6.71
N ASP A 249 24.35 -18.85 -5.85
CA ASP A 249 23.59 -17.83 -5.11
C ASP A 249 22.94 -16.79 -6.05
N THR A 250 23.57 -16.48 -7.19
CA THR A 250 23.03 -15.49 -8.16
C THR A 250 21.75 -15.94 -8.85
N THR A 251 21.41 -17.23 -8.82
CA THR A 251 20.18 -17.75 -9.44
C THR A 251 19.06 -17.99 -8.42
N VAL A 252 19.27 -17.63 -7.15
CA VAL A 252 18.21 -17.65 -6.13
C VAL A 252 17.23 -16.52 -6.44
N SER A 253 15.96 -16.86 -6.57
CA SER A 253 14.87 -15.92 -6.77
C SER A 253 13.69 -16.28 -5.87
N PHE A 254 12.81 -15.30 -5.66
CA PHE A 254 11.69 -15.42 -4.75
C PHE A 254 10.41 -15.02 -5.46
N LEU A 255 9.33 -15.76 -5.16
CA LEU A 255 7.98 -15.45 -5.60
C LEU A 255 7.11 -15.18 -4.38
N GLY A 256 6.31 -14.11 -4.46
CA GLY A 256 5.32 -13.81 -3.44
C GLY A 256 4.15 -14.78 -3.49
N ARG A 257 3.52 -15.01 -2.33
CA ARG A 257 2.18 -15.56 -2.19
C ARG A 257 1.46 -14.85 -1.07
N ILE A 258 0.12 -14.94 -1.07
CA ILE A 258 -0.69 -14.45 0.05
C ILE A 258 -0.55 -15.41 1.24
N ALA A 259 -0.41 -14.85 2.44
CA ALA A 259 -0.20 -15.60 3.68
C ALA A 259 -1.49 -16.20 4.25
N SER A 260 -2.64 -15.55 4.03
CA SER A 260 -3.94 -15.94 4.58
C SER A 260 -5.07 -15.79 3.56
N PRO A 261 -6.22 -16.45 3.75
CA PRO A 261 -7.43 -16.12 3.02
C PRO A 261 -7.77 -14.63 3.12
N GLN A 262 -8.40 -14.11 2.08
CA GLN A 262 -8.88 -12.73 1.99
C GLN A 262 -10.40 -12.75 1.84
N LEU A 263 -11.05 -11.72 2.37
CA LEU A 263 -12.48 -11.52 2.15
C LEU A 263 -12.70 -11.01 0.73
N ILE A 264 -13.85 -11.34 0.17
CA ILE A 264 -14.32 -10.73 -1.07
C ILE A 264 -14.85 -9.34 -0.70
N GLU A 265 -14.26 -8.32 -1.30
CA GLU A 265 -14.55 -6.91 -1.01
C GLU A 265 -15.28 -6.23 -2.18
N TYR A 266 -16.14 -7.00 -2.86
CA TYR A 266 -17.03 -6.48 -3.88
C TYR A 266 -18.43 -7.10 -3.79
N TRP A 267 -19.40 -6.41 -4.36
CA TRP A 267 -20.78 -6.87 -4.52
C TRP A 267 -21.24 -6.62 -5.96
N ASP A 268 -21.61 -7.69 -6.66
CA ASP A 268 -22.16 -7.60 -8.01
C ASP A 268 -23.67 -7.35 -7.95
N ASN A 269 -24.09 -6.11 -8.22
CA ASN A 269 -25.49 -5.70 -8.11
C ASN A 269 -26.38 -6.33 -9.19
N ASP A 270 -25.77 -6.81 -10.27
CA ASP A 270 -26.46 -7.41 -11.40
C ASP A 270 -26.35 -8.94 -11.42
N TRP A 271 -25.79 -9.54 -10.35
CA TRP A 271 -25.60 -10.97 -10.27
C TRP A 271 -26.91 -11.73 -10.44
N ARG A 272 -26.89 -12.75 -11.29
CA ARG A 272 -27.99 -13.69 -11.51
C ARG A 272 -27.49 -15.11 -11.31
N PRO A 273 -28.28 -15.99 -10.66
CA PRO A 273 -27.93 -17.40 -10.57
C PRO A 273 -27.86 -18.00 -11.98
N ALA A 274 -26.91 -18.90 -12.21
CA ALA A 274 -26.85 -19.64 -13.46
C ALA A 274 -28.17 -20.40 -13.68
N ALA A 275 -28.70 -20.35 -14.91
CA ALA A 275 -29.86 -21.15 -15.26
C ALA A 275 -29.52 -22.64 -15.01
N PRO A 276 -30.43 -23.44 -14.42
CA PRO A 276 -30.19 -24.86 -14.25
C PRO A 276 -29.84 -25.49 -15.60
N ALA A 277 -28.82 -26.35 -15.63
CA ALA A 277 -28.50 -27.09 -16.83
C ALA A 277 -29.76 -27.85 -17.29
N ALA A 278 -30.15 -27.68 -18.56
CA ALA A 278 -31.24 -28.46 -19.14
C ALA A 278 -30.86 -29.94 -19.03
N SER A 279 -31.68 -30.69 -18.29
CA SER A 279 -31.57 -32.14 -18.08
C SER A 279 -31.75 -32.92 -19.36
#